data_AF-A0A2E5CTD2-F1
#
_entry.id   AF-A0A2E5CTD2-F1
#
_cell.length_a   1.000
_cell.length_b   1.000
_cell.length_c   1.000
_cell.angle_alpha   90.00
_cell.angle_beta   90.00
_cell.angle_gamma   90.00
#
_symmetry.space_group_name_H-M   'P 1'
#
loop_
_entity.id
_entity.type
_entity.pdbx_description
1 polymer ?
#
loop_
_entity_poly.entity_id
_entity_poly.type
_entity_poly.pdbx_seq_one_letter_code
_entity_poly.pdbx_strand_id
1 'polypeptide(L)'
;MKNNIFLIIFFLFSNFAYSSFPIIQDPNEDTYKIVGYILGFFMLIFGVIIAYAYNNKTLIKYAWRGFMTVLLAFILITAIRFVLYFIGADDIPHGF
;
A
#
# COMPACT_ATOMS: atom_id res chain seq x y z
N MET A 1 -25.30 6.75 17.85
CA MET A 1 -23.83 6.53 17.82
C MET A 1 -23.37 5.31 18.62
N LYS A 2 -23.90 5.06 19.83
CA LYS A 2 -23.47 3.93 20.70
C LYS A 2 -23.62 2.53 20.08
N ASN A 3 -24.68 2.27 19.30
CA ASN A 3 -24.89 0.99 18.60
C ASN A 3 -23.88 0.72 17.46
N ASN A 4 -23.35 1.75 16.81
CA ASN A 4 -22.45 1.58 15.66
C ASN A 4 -21.04 1.19 16.12
N ILE A 5 -20.64 1.61 17.32
CA ILE A 5 -19.35 1.26 17.94
C ILE A 5 -19.27 -0.25 18.21
N PHE A 6 -20.38 -0.86 18.66
CA PHE A 6 -20.44 -2.30 18.91
C PHE A 6 -20.21 -3.11 17.63
N LEU A 7 -20.79 -2.68 16.50
CA LEU A 7 -20.58 -3.32 15.20
C LEU A 7 -19.12 -3.21 14.72
N ILE A 8 -18.48 -2.05 14.93
CA ILE A 8 -17.06 -1.85 14.58
C ILE A 8 -16.17 -2.78 15.41
N ILE A 9 -16.41 -2.86 16.73
CA ILE A 9 -15.65 -3.75 17.62
C ILE A 9 -15.85 -5.22 17.25
N PHE A 10 -17.09 -5.63 16.95
CA PHE A 10 -17.40 -6.99 16.52
C PHE A 10 -16.71 -7.35 15.19
N PHE A 11 -16.64 -6.41 14.26
CA PHE A 11 -15.95 -6.59 12.98
C PHE A 11 -14.44 -6.73 13.15
N LEU A 12 -13.84 -5.91 14.03
CA LEU A 12 -12.41 -5.98 14.36
C LEU A 12 -12.06 -7.30 15.07
N PHE A 13 -12.88 -7.72 16.04
CA PHE A 13 -12.66 -8.95 16.80
C PHE A 13 -12.80 -10.19 15.91
N SER A 14 -13.76 -10.19 14.98
CA SER A 14 -13.94 -11.27 14.03
C SER A 14 -12.71 -11.42 13.12
N ASN A 15 -12.20 -10.31 12.56
CA ASN A 15 -10.98 -10.33 11.74
C ASN A 15 -9.75 -10.81 12.53
N PHE A 16 -9.63 -10.44 13.81
CA PHE A 16 -8.57 -10.93 14.68
C PHE A 16 -8.68 -12.44 14.93
N ALA A 17 -9.87 -12.93 15.30
CA ALA A 17 -10.14 -14.33 15.57
C ALA A 17 -9.86 -15.23 14.35
N TYR A 18 -10.21 -14.80 13.14
CA TYR A 18 -9.89 -15.54 11.91
C TYR A 18 -8.39 -15.54 11.58
N SER A 19 -7.61 -14.54 12.05
CA SER A 19 -6.16 -14.53 11.85
C SER A 19 -5.40 -15.46 12.80
N SER A 20 -6.00 -15.81 13.94
CA SER A 20 -5.38 -16.65 14.97
C SER A 20 -5.35 -18.14 14.64
N PHE A 21 -6.11 -18.58 13.64
CA PHE A 21 -6.10 -19.97 13.18
C PHE A 21 -5.15 -20.10 11.99
N PRO A 22 -4.13 -20.98 12.07
CA PRO A 22 -3.20 -21.18 10.97
C PRO A 22 -3.90 -21.93 9.84
N ILE A 23 -4.39 -21.19 8.85
CA ILE A 23 -4.85 -21.75 7.57
C ILE A 23 -3.60 -22.22 6.84
N ILE A 24 -3.38 -23.53 6.76
CA ILE A 24 -2.34 -24.27 6.01
C ILE A 24 -1.45 -23.32 5.19
N GLN A 25 -0.38 -22.83 5.81
CA GLN A 25 0.53 -21.86 5.20
C GLN A 25 1.56 -22.63 4.37
N ASP A 26 1.71 -22.22 3.11
CA ASP A 26 2.83 -22.67 2.29
C ASP A 26 4.11 -22.20 3.01
N PRO A 27 5.09 -23.06 3.32
CA PRO A 27 6.28 -22.67 4.08
C PRO A 27 7.08 -21.55 3.41
N ASN A 28 6.90 -21.32 2.11
CA ASN A 28 7.54 -20.24 1.37
C ASN A 28 6.66 -18.98 1.25
N GLU A 29 5.46 -18.95 1.83
CA GLU A 29 4.51 -17.85 1.67
C GLU A 29 5.12 -16.52 2.10
N ASP A 30 5.78 -16.47 3.26
CA ASP A 30 6.40 -15.25 3.79
C ASP A 30 7.55 -14.75 2.92
N THR A 31 8.32 -15.66 2.33
CA THR A 31 9.35 -15.32 1.35
C THR A 31 8.71 -14.65 0.12
N TYR A 32 7.63 -15.21 -0.42
CA TYR A 32 6.92 -14.60 -1.54
C TYR A 32 6.30 -13.23 -1.20
N LYS A 33 5.90 -13.01 0.05
CA LYS A 33 5.42 -11.69 0.51
C LYS A 33 6.53 -10.65 0.45
N ILE A 34 7.69 -10.97 1.03
CA ILE A 34 8.84 -10.06 1.10
C ILE A 34 9.40 -9.80 -0.30
N VAL A 35 9.69 -10.86 -1.05
CA VAL A 35 10.26 -10.77 -2.39
C VAL A 35 9.32 -10.04 -3.34
N GLY A 36 8.02 -10.37 -3.31
CA GLY A 36 7.01 -9.69 -4.11
C GLY A 36 6.98 -8.19 -3.82
N TYR A 37 6.94 -7.80 -2.53
CA TYR A 37 6.93 -6.39 -2.14
C TYR A 37 8.17 -5.63 -2.64
N ILE A 38 9.36 -6.20 -2.45
CA ILE A 38 10.62 -5.60 -2.91
C ILE A 38 10.62 -5.44 -4.44
N LEU A 39 10.19 -6.45 -5.19
CA LEU A 39 10.09 -6.37 -6.65
C LEU A 39 9.18 -5.21 -7.08
N GLY A 40 7.97 -5.14 -6.52
CA GLY A 40 7.03 -4.08 -6.86
C GLY A 40 7.50 -2.68 -6.47
N PHE A 41 8.22 -2.56 -5.35
CA PHE A 41 8.73 -1.30 -4.85
C PHE A 41 9.89 -0.76 -5.71
N PHE A 42 10.89 -1.59 -6.01
CA PHE A 42 12.10 -1.11 -6.71
C PHE A 42 11.96 -1.15 -8.24
N MET A 43 11.28 -2.15 -8.79
CA MET A 43 11.14 -2.31 -10.24
C MET A 43 9.83 -1.75 -10.78
N LEU A 44 9.02 -1.11 -9.93
CA LEU A 44 7.73 -0.54 -10.29
C LEU A 44 6.85 -1.56 -11.04
N ILE A 45 6.28 -1.17 -12.18
CA ILE A 45 5.42 -2.02 -13.00
C ILE A 45 6.17 -3.23 -13.56
N PHE A 46 7.48 -3.15 -13.80
CA PHE A 46 8.28 -4.28 -14.25
C PHE A 46 8.35 -5.38 -13.17
N GLY A 47 8.37 -4.98 -11.89
CA GLY A 47 8.34 -5.94 -10.79
C GLY A 47 7.04 -6.73 -10.72
N VAL A 48 5.92 -6.08 -11.05
CA VAL A 48 4.61 -6.72 -11.16
C VAL A 48 4.59 -7.72 -12.32
N ILE A 49 5.11 -7.35 -13.50
CA ILE A 49 5.17 -8.22 -14.68
C ILE A 49 6.00 -9.48 -14.39
N ILE A 50 7.16 -9.33 -13.74
CA ILE A 50 7.99 -10.47 -13.33
C ILE A 50 7.21 -11.36 -12.36
N ALA A 51 6.48 -10.79 -11.40
CA ALA A 51 5.67 -11.58 -10.48
C ALA A 51 4.57 -12.39 -11.21
N TYR A 52 3.98 -11.86 -12.28
CA TYR A 52 3.05 -12.61 -13.14
C TYR A 52 3.73 -13.79 -13.86
N ALA A 53 4.99 -13.65 -14.28
CA ALA A 53 5.73 -14.74 -14.91
C ALA A 53 5.98 -15.93 -13.96
N TYR A 54 6.10 -15.67 -12.65
CA TYR A 54 6.25 -16.71 -11.63
C TYR A 54 4.93 -17.43 -11.27
N ASN A 55 3.79 -16.96 -11.79
CA ASN A 55 2.46 -17.56 -11.59
C ASN A 55 2.08 -17.86 -10.13
N ASN A 56 2.61 -17.08 -9.18
CA ASN A 56 2.32 -17.23 -7.75
C ASN A 56 1.42 -16.08 -7.28
N LYS A 57 0.21 -16.42 -6.81
CA LYS A 57 -0.80 -15.43 -6.38
C LYS A 57 -0.30 -14.52 -5.25
N THR A 58 0.45 -15.07 -4.29
CA THR A 58 1.00 -14.31 -3.16
C THR A 58 2.06 -13.33 -3.66
N LEU A 59 3.00 -13.78 -4.48
CA LEU A 59 4.03 -12.92 -5.05
C LEU A 59 3.41 -11.74 -5.84
N ILE A 60 2.42 -12.03 -6.71
CA ILE A 60 1.71 -11.01 -7.51
C ILE A 60 1.02 -9.99 -6.61
N LYS A 61 0.29 -10.46 -5.58
CA LYS A 61 -0.43 -9.59 -4.64
C LYS A 61 0.52 -8.61 -3.93
N TYR A 62 1.68 -9.10 -3.49
CA TYR A 62 2.63 -8.27 -2.77
C TYR A 62 3.45 -7.37 -3.70
N ALA A 63 3.72 -7.79 -4.94
CA ALA A 63 4.28 -6.91 -5.97
C ALA A 63 3.36 -5.72 -6.28
N TRP A 64 2.06 -5.95 -6.41
CA TRP A 64 1.11 -4.85 -6.54
C TRP A 64 1.10 -3.92 -5.33
N ARG A 65 1.23 -4.45 -4.10
CA ARG A 65 1.34 -3.62 -2.88
C ARG A 65 2.60 -2.77 -2.87
N GLY A 66 3.74 -3.34 -3.25
CA GLY A 66 5.00 -2.61 -3.38
C GLY A 66 4.88 -1.45 -4.36
N PHE A 67 4.37 -1.73 -5.57
CA PHE A 67 4.16 -0.72 -6.61
C PHE A 67 3.20 0.39 -6.17
N MET A 68 2.06 0.02 -5.58
CA MET A 68 1.08 1.00 -5.10
C MET A 68 1.62 1.89 -3.98
N THR A 69 2.51 1.36 -3.14
CA THR A 69 3.15 2.16 -2.08
C THR A 69 3.98 3.29 -2.69
N VAL A 70 4.77 2.98 -3.73
CA VAL A 70 5.59 4.00 -4.42
C VAL A 70 4.72 5.01 -5.15
N LEU A 71 3.68 4.53 -5.83
CA LEU A 71 2.74 5.39 -6.54
C LEU A 71 2.02 6.36 -5.58
N LEU A 72 1.57 5.87 -4.42
CA LEU A 72 0.97 6.70 -3.38
C LEU A 72 1.97 7.74 -2.85
N ALA A 73 3.20 7.33 -2.53
CA ALA A 73 4.23 8.24 -2.04
C ALA A 73 4.56 9.33 -3.07
N PHE A 74 4.63 8.97 -4.34
CA PHE A 74 4.86 9.92 -5.43
C PHE A 74 3.75 10.97 -5.54
N ILE A 75 2.48 10.54 -5.50
CA ILE A 75 1.33 11.44 -5.51
C ILE A 75 1.37 12.37 -4.30
N LEU A 76 1.65 11.83 -3.11
CA LEU A 76 1.70 12.60 -1.87
C LEU A 76 2.80 13.68 -1.91
N ILE A 77 4.01 13.32 -2.34
CA ILE A 77 5.13 14.27 -2.48
C ILE A 77 4.79 15.36 -3.50
N THR A 78 4.18 14.97 -4.62
CA THR A 78 3.78 15.92 -5.67
C THR A 78 2.71 16.87 -5.16
N ALA A 79 1.71 16.37 -4.44
CA ALA A 79 0.66 17.19 -3.83
C ALA A 79 1.23 18.16 -2.79
N ILE A 80 2.16 17.72 -1.94
CA ILE A 80 2.84 18.60 -0.97
C ILE A 80 3.60 19.72 -1.70
N ARG A 81 4.38 19.39 -2.74
CA ARG A 81 5.09 20.40 -3.53
C ARG A 81 4.14 21.39 -4.19
N PHE A 82 3.03 20.90 -4.73
CA PHE A 82 2.00 21.76 -5.31
C PHE A 82 1.44 22.74 -4.26
N VAL A 83 1.04 22.25 -3.08
CA VAL A 83 0.54 23.11 -2.00
C VAL A 83 1.58 24.14 -1.55
N LEU A 84 2.84 23.72 -1.36
CA LEU A 84 3.92 24.63 -0.97
C LEU A 84 4.20 25.69 -2.04
N TYR A 85 4.08 25.34 -3.32
CA TYR A 85 4.21 26.30 -4.42
C TYR A 85 3.13 27.38 -4.36
N PHE A 86 1.87 27.02 -4.10
CA PHE A 86 0.78 28.00 -3.98
C PHE A 86 0.91 28.88 -2.72
N ILE A 87 1.26 28.30 -1.57
CA ILE A 87 1.47 29.07 -0.34
C ILE A 87 2.61 30.09 -0.52
N GLY A 88 3.73 29.68 -1.13
CA GLY A 88 4.84 30.61 -1.39
C GLY A 88 4.60 31.61 -2.53
N ALA A 89 3.61 31.35 -3.40
CA ALA A 89 3.23 32.28 -4.46
C ALA A 89 2.40 33.47 -3.92
N ASP A 90 1.63 33.27 -2.84
CA ASP A 90 0.84 34.33 -2.20
C ASP A 90 1.70 35.36 -1.44
N ASP A 91 2.94 34.99 -1.07
CA ASP A 91 3.88 35.85 -0.33
C ASP A 91 4.74 36.77 -1.22
N ILE A 92 4.65 36.65 -2.55
CA ILE A 92 5.33 37.55 -3.49
C ILE A 92 4.37 38.70 -3.83
N PRO A 93 4.60 39.94 -3.37
CA PRO A 93 3.74 41.05 -3.75
C PRO A 93 3.76 41.18 -5.28
N HIS A 94 2.58 41.07 -5.90
CA HIS A 94 2.35 41.44 -7.28
C HIS A 94 2.53 42.97 -7.41
N GLY A 95 3.76 43.42 -7.32
CA GLY A 95 4.19 44.79 -7.54
C GLY A 95 4.55 45.00 -9.00
N PHE A 96 3.55 45.36 -9.79
CA PHE A 96 3.67 46.25 -10.95
C PHE A 96 2.44 47.15 -10.99
#